data_AF-A0A0K9YLV4-F1
#
_entry.id   AF-A0A0K9YLV4-F1
#
_cell.length_a   1.000
_cell.length_b   1.000
_cell.length_c   1.000
_cell.angle_alpha   90.00
_cell.angle_beta   90.00
_cell.angle_gamma   90.00
#
_symmetry.space_group_name_H-M   'P 1'
#
loop_
_entity.id
_entity.type
_entity.pdbx_description
1 polymer ?
#
loop_
_entity_poly.entity_id
_entity_poly.type
_entity_poly.pdbx_seq_one_letter_code
_entity_poly.pdbx_strand_id
1 'polypeptide(L)' 'MSQETNRSLSDKFSAICRRAAEGDPVARAVKTITEALLEGRISEEQLRQISEVSKQEGVGAAYSLFIDFYKQSQPEEAS' A
#
# COMPACT_ATOMS: atom_id res chain seq x y z
N MET A 1 8.86 -0.62 19.95
CA MET A 1 7.58 -1.32 19.77
C MET A 1 7.61 -2.62 20.55
N SER A 2 6.52 -3.00 21.21
CA SER A 2 6.43 -4.25 21.99
C SER A 2 6.30 -5.47 21.06
N GLN A 3 6.77 -6.65 21.51
CA GLN A 3 6.64 -7.90 20.74
C GLN A 3 5.19 -8.23 20.38
N GLU A 4 4.24 -7.93 21.28
CA GLU A 4 2.79 -8.12 21.04
C GLU A 4 2.26 -7.25 19.91
N THR A 5 2.74 -6.00 19.78
CA THR A 5 2.35 -5.09 18.70
C THR A 5 2.84 -5.60 17.35
N ASN A 6 4.06 -6.12 17.27
CA ASN A 6 4.60 -6.70 16.04
C ASN A 6 3.84 -7.98 15.63
N ARG A 7 3.49 -8.84 16.59
CA ARG A 7 2.68 -10.04 16.32
C ARG A 7 1.30 -9.66 15.78
N SER A 8 0.65 -8.68 16.40
CA SER A 8 -0.64 -8.15 15.94
C SER A 8 -0.59 -7.56 14.53
N LEU A 9 0.48 -6.85 14.16
CA LEU A 9 0.64 -6.30 12.81
C LEU A 9 0.86 -7.41 11.77
N SER A 10 1.68 -8.41 12.10
CA SER A 10 1.90 -9.59 11.23
C SER A 10 0.62 -10.38 10.98
N ASP A 11 -0.18 -10.60 12.02
CA ASP A 11 -1.46 -11.32 11.91
C ASP A 11 -2.46 -10.55 11.04
N LYS A 12 -2.54 -9.23 11.21
CA LYS A 12 -3.38 -8.35 10.40
C LYS A 12 -2.96 -8.36 8.93
N PHE A 13 -1.66 -8.27 8.65
CA PHE A 13 -1.17 -8.34 7.27
C PHE A 13 -1.46 -9.71 6.64
N SER A 14 -1.26 -10.80 7.39
CA SER A 14 -1.59 -12.16 6.92
C SER A 14 -3.08 -12.30 6.56
N ALA A 15 -3.98 -11.70 7.35
CA ALA A 15 -5.41 -11.69 7.05
C ALA A 15 -5.74 -10.88 5.77
N ILE A 16 -5.04 -9.77 5.53
CA ILE A 16 -5.15 -8.99 4.29
C ILE A 16 -4.69 -9.83 3.09
N CYS A 17 -3.53 -10.50 3.20
CA CYS A 17 -3.02 -11.37 2.16
C CYS A 17 -3.98 -12.50 1.80
N ARG A 18 -4.59 -13.14 2.80
CA ARG A 18 -5.60 -14.18 2.57
C ARG A 18 -6.82 -13.64 1.82
N ARG A 19 -7.40 -12.54 2.28
CA ARG A 19 -8.56 -11.90 1.60
C ARG A 19 -8.23 -11.48 0.18
N ALA A 20 -7.02 -10.97 -0.06
CA ALA A 20 -6.56 -10.60 -1.40
C ALA A 20 -6.50 -11.81 -2.34
N ALA A 21 -6.02 -12.96 -1.84
CA ALA A 21 -6.00 -14.23 -2.57
C ALA A 21 -7.41 -14.77 -2.86
N GLU A 22 -8.35 -14.57 -1.93
CA GLU A 22 -9.78 -14.91 -2.08
C GLU A 22 -10.53 -13.99 -3.05
N GLY A 23 -9.92 -12.89 -3.50
CA GLY A 23 -10.48 -12.00 -4.52
C GLY A 23 -11.04 -10.68 -4.02
N ASP A 24 -10.86 -10.35 -2.74
CA ASP A 24 -11.30 -9.07 -2.18
C ASP A 24 -10.51 -7.90 -2.81
N PRO A 25 -11.17 -7.00 -3.56
CA PRO A 25 -10.49 -5.91 -4.27
C PRO A 25 -9.88 -4.88 -3.31
N VAL A 26 -10.50 -4.63 -2.15
CA VAL A 26 -9.97 -3.71 -1.15
C VAL A 26 -8.74 -4.33 -0.49
N ALA A 27 -8.79 -5.61 -0.14
CA ALA A 27 -7.64 -6.31 0.42
C ALA A 27 -6.45 -6.37 -0.55
N ARG A 28 -6.72 -6.56 -1.86
CA ARG A 28 -5.69 -6.48 -2.91
C ARG A 28 -5.03 -5.10 -2.93
N ALA A 29 -5.82 -4.03 -2.93
CA ALA A 29 -5.28 -2.67 -2.94
C ALA A 29 -4.39 -2.40 -1.70
N VAL A 30 -4.86 -2.76 -0.50
CA VAL A 30 -4.09 -2.58 0.74
C VAL A 30 -2.81 -3.41 0.73
N LYS A 31 -2.87 -4.66 0.26
CA LYS A 31 -1.70 -5.52 0.09
C LYS A 31 -0.67 -4.86 -0.84
N THR A 32 -1.09 -4.41 -2.01
CA THR A 32 -0.21 -3.78 -3.00
C THR A 32 0.46 -2.51 -2.47
N ILE A 33 -0.29 -1.64 -1.78
CA ILE A 33 0.28 -0.43 -1.16
C ILE A 33 1.30 -0.79 -0.07
N THR A 34 0.99 -1.79 0.74
CA THR A 34 1.89 -2.25 1.81
C THR A 34 3.18 -2.85 1.23
N GLU A 35 3.06 -3.69 0.20
CA GLU A 35 4.22 -4.25 -0.51
C GLU A 35 5.05 -3.16 -1.18
N ALA A 36 4.40 -2.18 -1.83
CA ALA A 36 5.10 -1.04 -2.43
C ALA A 36 5.92 -0.24 -1.40
N LEU A 37 5.42 -0.05 -0.18
CA LEU A 37 6.16 0.59 0.90
C LEU A 37 7.36 -0.28 1.33
N LEU A 38 7.14 -1.58 1.54
CA LEU A 38 8.18 -2.52 1.98
C LEU A 38 9.31 -2.70 0.95
N GLU A 39 8.96 -2.68 -0.35
CA GLU A 39 9.89 -2.73 -1.46
C GLU A 39 10.60 -1.38 -1.71
N GLY A 40 10.26 -0.32 -0.97
CA GLY A 40 10.80 1.02 -1.17
C GLY A 40 10.33 1.69 -2.47
N ARG A 41 9.26 1.18 -3.10
CA ARG A 41 8.67 1.74 -4.32
C ARG A 41 7.78 2.95 -4.04
N ILE A 42 7.40 3.15 -2.79
CA ILE A 42 6.86 4.43 -2.31
C ILE A 42 7.50 4.73 -0.95
N SER A 43 7.68 5.99 -0.64
CA SER A 43 8.16 6.45 0.67
C SER A 43 7.01 6.54 1.68
N GLU A 44 7.36 6.59 2.97
CA GLU A 44 6.38 6.85 4.04
C GLU A 44 5.65 8.19 3.86
N GLU A 45 6.33 9.20 3.29
CA GLU A 45 5.72 10.50 3.01
C GLU A 45 4.70 10.42 1.87
N GLN A 46 5.03 9.70 0.79
CA GLN A 46 4.08 9.42 -0.29
C GLN A 46 2.87 8.63 0.22
N LEU A 47 3.07 7.67 1.12
CA LEU A 47 1.97 6.96 1.78
C LEU A 47 1.09 7.91 2.61
N ARG A 48 1.69 8.85 3.34
CA ARG A 48 0.96 9.87 4.09
C ARG A 48 0.13 10.76 3.17
N GLN A 49 0.68 11.17 2.03
CA GLN A 49 -0.04 11.95 1.01
C GLN A 49 -1.23 11.17 0.42
N ILE A 50 -1.04 9.89 0.06
CA ILE A 50 -2.13 9.01 -0.39
C ILE A 50 -3.24 8.93 0.66
N SER A 51 -2.89 8.80 1.94
CA SER A 51 -3.85 8.75 3.05
C SER A 51 -4.65 10.06 3.19
N GLU A 52 -3.99 11.21 3.09
CA GLU A 52 -4.66 12.51 3.15
C GLU A 52 -5.61 12.72 1.97
N VAL A 53 -5.16 12.43 0.74
CA VAL A 53 -6.02 12.48 -0.46
C VAL A 53 -7.21 11.54 -0.32
N SER A 54 -7.03 10.34 0.25
CA SER A 54 -8.14 9.41 0.48
C SER A 54 -9.21 9.98 1.41
N LYS A 55 -8.84 10.81 2.39
CA LYS A 55 -9.78 11.43 3.33
C LYS A 55 -10.48 12.65 2.74
N GLN A 56 -9.76 13.42 1.91
CA GLN A 56 -10.25 14.70 1.38
C GLN A 56 -11.01 14.54 0.06
N GLU A 57 -10.50 13.69 -0.83
CA GLU A 57 -10.96 13.56 -2.23
C GLU A 57 -11.53 12.16 -2.53
N GLY A 58 -11.30 11.21 -1.63
CA GLY A 58 -11.84 9.86 -1.71
C GLY A 58 -10.89 8.83 -2.33
N VAL A 59 -11.34 7.57 -2.30
CA VAL A 59 -10.52 6.39 -2.62
C VAL A 59 -10.00 6.39 -4.07
N GLY A 60 -10.79 6.93 -5.02
CA GLY A 60 -10.39 6.99 -6.44
C GLY A 60 -9.22 7.93 -6.70
N ALA A 61 -9.22 9.12 -6.08
CA ALA A 61 -8.12 10.08 -6.16
C ALA A 61 -6.85 9.53 -5.50
N ALA A 62 -7.00 8.91 -4.33
CA ALA A 62 -5.89 8.28 -3.62
C ALA A 62 -5.26 7.13 -4.41
N TYR A 63 -6.08 6.30 -5.06
CA TYR A 63 -5.58 5.22 -5.91
C TYR A 63 -4.83 5.76 -7.13
N SER A 64 -5.34 6.82 -7.76
CA SER A 64 -4.66 7.47 -8.89
C SER A 64 -3.28 7.99 -8.48
N LEU A 65 -3.21 8.69 -7.34
CA LEU A 65 -1.95 9.19 -6.79
C LEU A 65 -0.96 8.06 -6.44
N PHE A 66 -1.45 6.95 -5.88
CA PHE A 66 -0.62 5.78 -5.62
C PHE A 66 0.01 5.24 -6.91
N ILE A 67 -0.76 5.12 -8.00
CA ILE A 67 -0.27 4.63 -9.28
C ILE A 67 0.82 5.57 -9.84
N ASP A 68 0.65 6.89 -9.70
CA ASP A 68 1.65 7.85 -10.15
C ASP A 68 2.98 7.69 -9.41
N PHE A 69 2.95 7.59 -8.07
CA PHE A 69 4.17 7.32 -7.30
C PHE A 69 4.79 5.96 -7.63
N TYR A 70 3.97 4.92 -7.76
CA TYR A 70 4.45 3.56 -8.01
C TYR A 70 5.13 3.39 -9.38
N LYS A 71 4.66 4.14 -10.39
CA LYS A 71 5.26 4.20 -11.74
C LYS A 71 6.57 4.98 -11.75
N GLN A 72 6.64 6.11 -11.05
CA GLN A 72 7.86 6.93 -10.94
C GLN A 72 9.02 6.15 -10.30
N SER A 73 8.69 5.19 -9.43
CA SER A 73 9.67 4.35 -8.74
C SER A 73 10.07 3.09 -9.51
N GLN A 74 9.52 2.86 -10.71
CA GLN A 74 10.08 1.83 -11.57
C GLN A 74 11.37 2.38 -12.17
N PRO A 75 12.52 1.71 -12.02
CA PRO A 75 13.66 2.04 -12.85
C PRO A 75 13.16 1.96 -14.30
N GLU A 76 13.40 3.03 -15.06
CA GLU A 76 13.24 3.03 -16.51
C GLU A 76 13.83 1.70 -16.98
N GLU A 77 12.99 0.80 -17.52
CA GLU A 77 13.50 -0.37 -18.22
C GLU A 77 14.26 0.22 -19.41
N ALA A 78 15.54 0.48 -19.19
CA ALA A 78 16.45 0.99 -20.18
C ALA A 78 16.59 -0.11 -21.24
N SER A 79 15.74 0.01 -22.26
CA SER A 79 15.86 -0.48 -23.65
C SER A 79 16.33 -1.92 -23.87
#